data_AF-A0A7X0A129-F1
#
_entry.id   AF-A0A7X0A129-F1
#
_cell.length_a   1.000
_cell.length_b   1.000
_cell.length_c   1.000
_cell.angle_alpha   90.00
_cell.angle_beta   90.00
_cell.angle_gamma   90.00
#
_symmetry.space_group_name_H-M   'P 1'
#
loop_
_entity.id
_entity.type
_entity.pdbx_description
1 polymer ?
#
loop_
_entity_poly.entity_id
_entity_poly.type
_entity_poly.pdbx_seq_one_letter_code
_entity_poly.pdbx_strand_id
1 'polypeptide(L)'
;MALRSLKKEEYDLIAVILKEYPNNGYLIDQLDCAMVEDMKDGGMGSLRFFNKEHRVFGKEIGGIDWIDDDGVPVFSLRIFR
;
A
#
# COMPACT_ATOMS: atom_id res chain seq x y z
N MET A 1 15.80 -2.08 10.25
CA MET A 1 14.96 -2.09 9.04
C MET A 1 15.52 -1.02 8.12
N ALA A 2 15.67 -1.30 6.82
CA ALA A 2 16.30 -0.36 5.90
C ALA A 2 15.21 0.44 5.17
N LEU A 3 15.34 1.78 5.18
CA LEU A 3 14.50 2.66 4.39
C LEU A 3 14.94 2.62 2.93
N ARG A 4 13.97 2.54 2.02
CA ARG A 4 14.19 2.56 0.58
C ARG A 4 13.03 3.25 -0.13
N SER A 5 13.26 3.70 -1.36
CA SER A 5 12.17 4.08 -2.26
C SER A 5 11.32 2.87 -2.62
N LEU A 6 10.08 3.14 -3.04
CA LEU A 6 9.23 2.13 -3.68
C LEU A 6 9.94 1.55 -4.91
N LYS A 7 9.81 0.23 -5.09
CA LYS A 7 10.13 -0.40 -6.37
C LYS A 7 9.08 -0.03 -7.40
N LYS A 8 9.42 -0.16 -8.67
CA LYS A 8 8.49 0.18 -9.76
C LYS A 8 7.19 -0.60 -9.68
N GLU A 9 7.27 -1.90 -9.39
CA GLU A 9 6.11 -2.78 -9.31
C GLU A 9 5.19 -2.41 -8.14
N GLU A 10 5.78 -2.04 -6.99
CA GLU A 10 5.05 -1.58 -5.80
C GLU A 10 4.35 -0.25 -6.09
N TYR A 11 5.04 0.69 -6.74
CA TYR A 11 4.48 1.96 -7.17
C TYR A 11 3.29 1.78 -8.11
N ASP A 12 3.47 1.00 -9.18
CA ASP A 12 2.46 0.79 -10.21
C ASP A 12 1.19 0.17 -9.59
N LEU A 13 1.36 -0.82 -8.70
CA LEU A 13 0.25 -1.47 -8.01
C LEU A 13 -0.52 -0.49 -7.11
N ILE A 14 0.20 0.27 -6.27
CA ILE A 14 -0.43 1.24 -5.35
C ILE A 14 -1.12 2.35 -6.15
N ALA A 15 -0.51 2.84 -7.23
CA ALA A 15 -1.07 3.88 -8.08
C ALA A 15 -2.35 3.42 -8.78
N VAL A 16 -2.43 2.18 -9.25
CA VAL A 16 -3.66 1.60 -9.83
C VAL A 16 -4.76 1.58 -8.79
N ILE A 17 -4.48 1.05 -7.59
CA ILE A 17 -5.48 0.97 -6.51
C ILE A 17 -5.97 2.36 -6.12
N LEU A 18 -5.07 3.34 -5.93
CA LEU A 18 -5.48 4.69 -5.55
C LEU A 18 -6.29 5.42 -6.63
N LYS A 19 -6.10 5.08 -7.92
CA LYS A 19 -6.92 5.63 -9.02
C LYS A 19 -8.37 5.12 -8.99
N GLU A 20 -8.59 3.90 -8.54
CA GLU A 20 -9.93 3.32 -8.42
C GLU A 20 -10.72 3.89 -7.23
N TYR A 21 -10.02 4.47 -6.24
CA TYR A 21 -10.64 5.03 -5.04
C TYR A 21 -10.93 6.53 -5.19
N PRO A 22 -12.22 6.95 -5.14
CA PRO A 22 -12.59 8.35 -5.28
C PRO A 22 -11.91 9.22 -4.21
N ASN A 23 -11.43 10.40 -4.63
CA ASN A 23 -10.75 11.41 -3.80
C ASN A 23 -9.30 11.11 -3.41
N ASN A 24 -8.69 10.00 -3.82
CA ASN A 24 -7.32 9.64 -3.39
C ASN A 24 -6.23 9.89 -4.45
N GLY A 25 -6.59 10.41 -5.64
CA GLY A 25 -5.63 10.68 -6.71
C GLY A 25 -4.47 11.62 -6.32
N TYR A 26 -4.70 12.57 -5.40
CA TYR A 26 -3.65 13.47 -4.88
C TYR A 26 -2.54 12.75 -4.10
N LEU A 27 -2.77 11.50 -3.69
CA LEU A 27 -1.78 10.69 -2.98
C LEU A 27 -0.75 10.09 -3.92
N ILE A 28 -1.06 9.98 -5.21
CA ILE A 28 -0.13 9.44 -6.23
C ILE A 28 1.10 10.35 -6.33
N ASP A 29 0.91 11.67 -6.31
CA ASP A 29 2.01 12.65 -6.31
C ASP A 29 2.94 12.51 -5.09
N GLN A 30 2.46 11.91 -3.99
CA GLN A 30 3.25 11.67 -2.79
C GLN A 30 4.06 10.37 -2.85
N LEU A 31 3.72 9.45 -3.78
CA LEU A 31 4.41 8.17 -3.92
C LEU A 31 5.82 8.31 -4.49
N ASP A 32 6.04 9.27 -5.38
CA ASP A 32 7.35 9.49 -6.05
C ASP A 32 8.48 9.75 -5.03
N CYS A 33 8.16 10.47 -3.96
CA CYS A 33 9.09 10.81 -2.89
C CYS A 33 8.93 9.92 -1.65
N ALA A 34 8.06 8.90 -1.71
CA ALA A 34 7.78 8.04 -0.57
C ALA A 34 8.97 7.12 -0.28
N MET A 35 9.33 7.07 1.00
CA MET A 35 10.25 6.07 1.53
C MET A 35 9.44 5.03 2.30
N VAL A 36 9.79 3.77 2.14
CA VAL A 36 9.15 2.64 2.80
C VAL A 36 10.18 1.79 3.54
N GLU A 37 9.72 1.10 4.58
CA GLU A 37 10.45 -0.01 5.21
C GLU A 37 9.67 -1.31 5.03
N ASP A 38 10.40 -2.41 4.79
CA ASP A 38 9.82 -3.75 4.78
C ASP A 38 9.46 -4.17 6.21
N MET A 39 8.21 -4.60 6.41
CA MET A 39 7.73 -5.07 7.71
C MET A 39 8.04 -6.57 7.90
N LYS A 40 8.37 -6.96 9.12
CA LYS A 40 8.51 -8.38 9.51
C LYS A 40 7.14 -8.97 9.83
N ASP A 41 6.34 -9.18 8.80
CA ASP A 41 4.95 -9.64 8.89
C ASP A 41 4.78 -11.15 8.63
N GLY A 42 5.87 -11.91 8.66
CA GLY A 42 5.83 -13.34 8.33
C GLY A 42 5.86 -13.64 6.82
N GLY A 43 6.17 -12.66 5.98
CA GLY A 43 6.34 -12.86 4.54
C GLY A 43 5.13 -12.45 3.70
N MET A 44 4.21 -11.64 4.25
CA MET A 44 3.05 -11.12 3.51
C MET A 44 3.43 -9.94 2.60
N GLY A 45 4.66 -9.42 2.71
CA GLY A 45 5.17 -8.36 1.85
C GLY A 45 4.69 -6.96 2.24
N SER A 46 4.31 -6.76 3.51
CA SER A 46 3.82 -5.49 4.01
C SER A 46 4.92 -4.43 4.00
N LEU A 47 4.55 -3.26 3.52
CA LEU A 47 5.38 -2.06 3.49
C LEU A 47 4.82 -1.03 4.45
N ARG A 48 5.70 -0.38 5.21
CA ARG A 48 5.32 0.79 6.01
C ARG A 48 5.92 2.03 5.40
N PHE A 49 5.08 3.00 5.07
CA PHE A 49 5.51 4.33 4.67
C PHE A 49 6.20 5.05 5.82
N PHE A 50 7.36 5.64 5.54
CA PHE A 50 8.07 6.49 6.48
C PHE A 50 7.28 7.77 6.71
N ASN A 51 6.86 7.98 7.96
CA ASN A 51 6.23 9.21 8.41
C ASN A 51 6.98 9.71 9.64
N LYS A 52 7.24 11.02 9.69
CA LYS A 52 7.81 11.67 10.90
C LYS A 52 6.83 11.64 12.06
N GLU A 53 5.53 11.62 11.79
CA GLU A 53 4.48 11.48 12.79
C GLU A 53 4.19 10.01 13.08
N HIS A 54 4.28 9.61 14.35
CA HIS A 54 3.86 8.28 14.84
C HIS A 54 2.32 8.21 14.91
N ARG A 55 1.65 8.21 13.76
CA ARG A 55 0.21 7.94 13.70
C ARG A 55 -0.03 6.44 13.81
N VAL A 56 -0.74 6.04 14.86
CA VAL A 56 -1.02 4.63 15.18
C VAL A 56 -2.39 4.20 14.60
N PHE A 57 -3.27 5.15 14.31
CA PHE A 57 -4.57 4.91 13.69
C PHE A 57 -4.60 5.51 12.29
N GLY A 58 -4.92 4.67 11.30
CA GLY A 58 -5.14 5.07 9.92
C GLY A 58 -6.49 4.56 9.41
N LYS A 59 -7.02 5.20 8.38
CA LYS A 59 -8.19 4.69 7.64
C LYS A 59 -7.72 3.99 6.37
N GLU A 60 -8.48 2.98 5.93
CA GLU A 60 -8.27 2.40 4.62
C GLU A 60 -8.58 3.45 3.54
N ILE A 61 -7.63 3.64 2.63
CA ILE A 61 -7.73 4.58 1.50
C ILE A 61 -7.64 3.87 0.15
N GLY A 62 -7.52 2.55 0.15
CA GLY A 62 -7.41 1.77 -1.06
C GLY A 62 -7.25 0.30 -0.74
N GLY A 63 -7.77 -0.56 -1.60
CA GLY A 63 -7.66 -1.99 -1.46
C GLY A 63 -8.10 -2.71 -2.73
N ILE A 64 -7.62 -3.94 -2.86
CA ILE A 64 -8.07 -4.87 -3.89
C ILE A 64 -8.07 -6.28 -3.31
N ASP A 65 -9.09 -7.04 -3.67
CA ASP A 65 -9.20 -8.46 -3.36
C ASP A 65 -9.30 -9.23 -4.67
N TRP A 66 -8.40 -10.21 -4.84
CA TRP A 66 -8.57 -11.24 -5.85
C TRP A 66 -9.15 -12.47 -5.18
N ILE A 67 -10.34 -12.83 -5.65
CA ILE A 67 -11.12 -13.96 -5.17
C ILE A 67 -11.08 -15.03 -6.26
N ASP A 68 -10.81 -16.27 -5.88
CA ASP A 68 -10.85 -17.41 -6.79
C ASP A 68 -12.30 -17.73 -7.20
N ASP A 69 -12.47 -18.59 -8.20
CA ASP A 69 -13.78 -18.99 -8.73
C ASP A 69 -14.64 -19.73 -7.68
N ASP A 70 -14.03 -20.27 -6.63
CA ASP A 70 -14.70 -20.91 -5.50
C ASP A 70 -15.11 -19.93 -4.37
N GLY A 71 -14.82 -18.64 -4.52
CA GLY A 71 -15.12 -17.60 -3.55
C GLY A 71 -14.06 -17.42 -2.45
N VAL A 72 -12.93 -18.13 -2.52
CA VAL A 72 -11.83 -18.00 -1.55
C VAL A 72 -10.89 -16.85 -1.95
N PRO A 73 -10.56 -15.91 -1.05
CA PRO A 73 -9.56 -14.88 -1.33
C PRO A 73 -8.17 -15.48 -1.55
N VAL A 74 -7.56 -15.18 -2.69
CA VAL A 74 -6.20 -15.61 -3.06
C VAL A 74 -5.18 -14.55 -2.67
N PHE A 75 -5.52 -13.29 -2.86
CA PHE A 75 -4.66 -12.15 -2.56
C PHE A 75 -5.50 -10.96 -2.12
N SER A 76 -5.02 -10.25 -1.11
CA SER A 76 -5.64 -9.03 -0.62
C SER A 76 -4.55 -8.00 -0.37
N LEU A 77 -4.76 -6.79 -0.88
CA LEU A 77 -3.91 -5.64 -0.58
C LEU A 77 -4.77 -4.52 0.00
N ARG A 78 -4.22 -3.86 1.01
CA ARG A 78 -4.85 -2.73 1.71
C ARG A 78 -3.84 -1.62 1.93
N ILE A 79 -4.28 -0.39 1.75
CA ILE A 79 -3.50 0.83 1.93
C ILE A 79 -4.16 1.63 3.03
N PHE A 80 -3.38 1.97 4.06
CA PHE A 80 -3.85 2.73 5.22
C PHE A 80 -3.11 4.07 5.32
N ARG A 81 -3.83 5.13 5.72
CA ARG A 81 -3.27 6.47 5.98
C ARG A 81 -3.86 7.11 7.23
#